data_AF-A0A919S5A0-F1
#
_entry.id   AF-A0A919S5A0-F1
#
_cell.length_a   1.000
_cell.length_b   1.000
_cell.length_c   1.000
_cell.angle_alpha   90.00
_cell.angle_beta   90.00
_cell.angle_gamma   90.00
#
_symmetry.space_group_name_H-M   'P 1'
#
loop_
_entity.id
_entity.type
_entity.pdbx_description
1 polymer ?
#
loop_
_entity_poly.entity_id
_entity_poly.type
_entity_poly.pdbx_seq_one_letter_code
_entity_poly.pdbx_strand_id
1 'polypeptide(L)'
;MDRMRERLRKLHVDGREFAWKAEIRSAPGTDGRRHRYIRVRVWGAGKNSCVLQADMTELPVPATSEETTYAYPSAAIVRLLVSWGLEAGWTPDKVGGAFRVSSTAGPSLPGLGLVDLP
;
A
#
# COMPACT_ATOMS: atom_id res chain seq x y z
N MET A 1 -12.68 -5.20 -23.13
CA MET A 1 -11.75 -5.08 -21.97
C MET A 1 -12.59 -4.77 -20.75
N ASP A 2 -12.83 -5.80 -19.94
CA ASP A 2 -13.68 -5.72 -18.76
C ASP A 2 -13.09 -4.68 -17.81
N ARG A 3 -13.80 -3.55 -17.61
CA ARG A 3 -13.47 -2.59 -16.57
C ARG A 3 -13.72 -3.30 -15.25
N MET A 4 -12.72 -4.03 -14.74
CA MET A 4 -12.70 -4.51 -13.37
C MET A 4 -12.85 -3.26 -12.50
N ARG A 5 -14.08 -2.96 -12.08
CA ARG A 5 -14.39 -1.93 -11.10
C ARG A 5 -13.57 -2.32 -9.88
N GLU A 6 -12.40 -1.71 -9.69
CA GLU A 6 -11.51 -1.99 -8.57
C GLU A 6 -12.31 -1.76 -7.29
N ARG A 7 -12.80 -2.86 -6.72
CA ARG A 7 -13.73 -2.83 -5.61
C ARG A 7 -12.91 -2.43 -4.39
N LEU A 8 -13.19 -1.24 -3.87
CA LEU A 8 -12.70 -0.83 -2.56
C LEU A 8 -13.11 -1.90 -1.54
N ARG A 9 -12.12 -2.43 -0.84
CA ARG A 9 -12.29 -3.39 0.24
C ARG A 9 -12.50 -2.62 1.54
N LYS A 10 -13.29 -3.19 2.45
CA LYS A 10 -13.51 -2.62 3.79
C LYS A 10 -12.60 -3.32 4.80
N LEU A 11 -12.15 -2.57 5.80
CA LEU A 11 -11.35 -3.06 6.91
C LEU A 11 -11.79 -2.35 8.19
N HIS A 12 -11.89 -3.08 9.30
CA HIS A 12 -12.11 -2.50 10.62
C HIS A 12 -10.82 -2.58 11.45
N VAL A 13 -10.44 -1.45 12.04
CA VAL A 13 -9.30 -1.30 12.97
C VAL A 13 -9.78 -0.43 14.12
N ASP A 14 -9.64 -0.92 15.35
CA ASP A 14 -10.02 -0.21 16.59
C ASP A 14 -11.41 0.43 16.56
N GLY A 15 -12.40 -0.31 16.05
CA GLY A 15 -13.80 0.16 15.96
C GLY A 15 -14.08 1.13 14.81
N ARG A 16 -13.08 1.52 14.02
CA ARG A 16 -13.22 2.41 12.86
C ARG A 16 -13.18 1.62 11.54
N GLU A 17 -14.09 1.96 10.62
CA GLU A 17 -14.07 1.42 9.25
C GLU A 17 -13.12 2.23 8.36
N PHE A 18 -12.35 1.52 7.55
CA PHE A 18 -11.47 2.03 6.50
C PHE A 18 -11.81 1.37 5.17
N ALA A 19 -11.73 2.15 4.09
CA ALA A 19 -11.75 1.61 2.73
C ALA A 19 -10.32 1.50 2.20
N TRP A 20 -10.00 0.46 1.44
CA TRP A 20 -8.68 0.30 0.86
C TRP A 20 -8.69 -0.39 -0.50
N LYS A 21 -7.61 -0.21 -1.25
CA LYS A 21 -7.31 -0.98 -2.46
C LYS A 21 -5.82 -1.18 -2.64
N ALA A 22 -5.43 -2.21 -3.38
CA ALA A 22 -4.07 -2.37 -3.85
C ALA A 22 -4.05 -2.50 -5.38
N GLU A 23 -3.09 -1.84 -6.01
CA GLU A 23 -2.87 -1.85 -7.45
C GLU A 23 -1.44 -2.31 -7.74
N ILE A 24 -1.25 -3.16 -8.75
CA ILE A 24 0.08 -3.46 -9.28
C ILE A 24 0.46 -2.34 -10.25
N ARG A 25 1.64 -1.76 -10.05
CA ARG A 25 2.20 -0.68 -10.86
C ARG A 25 3.64 -1.02 -11.24
N SER A 26 4.25 -0.21 -12.10
CA SER A 26 5.65 -0.33 -12.47
C SER A 26 6.32 1.04 -12.52
N ALA A 27 7.54 1.14 -12.00
CA ALA A 27 8.36 2.35 -12.05
C ALA A 27 9.80 2.04 -12.48
N PRO A 28 10.54 2.99 -13.09
CA PRO A 28 11.97 2.84 -13.32
C PRO A 28 12.72 2.67 -11.99
N GLY A 29 13.58 1.66 -11.92
CA GLY A 29 14.56 1.48 -10.84
C GLY A 29 15.88 2.15 -11.17
N THR A 30 16.75 2.21 -10.16
CA THR A 30 18.11 2.77 -10.28
C THR A 30 19.02 1.94 -11.20
N ASP A 31 18.68 0.68 -11.44
CA ASP A 31 19.35 -0.24 -12.37
C ASP A 31 18.91 -0.07 -13.84
N GLY A 32 18.06 0.93 -14.12
CA GLY A 32 17.51 1.19 -15.46
C GLY A 32 16.41 0.21 -15.89
N ARG A 33 16.01 -0.74 -15.03
CA ARG A 33 14.92 -1.68 -15.31
C ARG A 33 13.61 -1.15 -14.74
N ARG A 34 12.47 -1.58 -15.29
CA ARG A 34 11.16 -1.33 -14.67
C ARG A 34 10.89 -2.36 -13.59
N HIS A 35 10.74 -1.90 -12.36
CA HIS A 35 10.37 -2.74 -11.23
C HIS A 35 8.87 -2.67 -11.02
N ARG A 36 8.25 -3.84 -10.82
CA ARG A 36 6.85 -3.91 -10.41
C ARG A 36 6.77 -3.63 -8.91
N TYR A 37 5.69 -2.97 -8.51
CA TYR A 37 5.40 -2.70 -7.11
C TYR A 37 3.89 -2.71 -6.88
N ILE A 38 3.49 -2.85 -5.63
CA ILE A 38 2.11 -2.82 -5.19
C ILE A 38 1.89 -1.52 -4.43
N ARG A 39 0.96 -0.70 -4.92
CA ARG A 39 0.52 0.51 -4.23
C ARG A 39 -0.74 0.21 -3.46
N VAL A 40 -0.66 0.26 -2.13
CA VAL A 40 -1.83 0.24 -1.24
C VAL A 40 -2.24 1.66 -0.92
N ARG A 41 -3.54 1.91 -1.03
CA ARG A 41 -4.18 3.17 -0.61
C ARG A 41 -5.30 2.87 0.36
N VAL A 42 -5.31 3.58 1.49
CA VAL A 42 -6.32 3.45 2.55
C VAL A 42 -6.95 4.82 2.84
N TRP A 43 -8.29 4.84 2.96
CA TRP A 43 -9.09 6.02 3.26
C TRP A 43 -9.89 5.78 4.53
N GLY A 44 -9.82 6.72 5.48
CA GLY A 44 -10.58 6.67 6.72
C GLY A 44 -11.86 7.53 6.75
N ALA A 45 -12.05 8.42 5.78
CA ALA A 45 -13.21 9.31 5.70
C ALA A 45 -13.68 9.56 4.25
N GLY A 46 -13.63 8.51 3.42
CA GLY A 46 -14.01 8.57 2.01
C GLY A 46 -12.88 9.02 1.07
N LYS A 47 -13.14 9.04 -0.24
CA LYS A 47 -12.11 9.18 -1.28
C LYS A 47 -11.36 10.51 -1.30
N ASN A 48 -11.95 11.55 -0.71
CA ASN A 48 -11.37 12.90 -0.64
C ASN A 48 -10.57 13.14 0.64
N SER A 49 -10.50 12.15 1.53
CA SER A 49 -9.73 12.25 2.77
C SER A 49 -8.24 11.97 2.52
N CYS A 50 -7.41 12.34 3.49
CA CYS A 50 -5.98 12.13 3.48
C CYS A 50 -5.70 10.63 3.37
N VAL A 51 -5.16 10.22 2.23
CA VAL A 51 -4.94 8.80 1.95
C VAL A 51 -3.66 8.34 2.65
N LEU A 52 -3.70 7.19 3.32
CA LEU A 52 -2.47 6.48 3.67
C LEU A 52 -2.00 5.71 2.43
N GLN A 53 -0.77 5.96 1.99
CA GLN A 53 -0.19 5.31 0.81
C GLN A 53 1.07 4.54 1.21
N ALA A 54 1.11 3.27 0.86
CA ALA A 54 2.30 2.43 0.99
C ALA A 54 2.61 1.78 -0.36
N ASP A 55 3.87 1.87 -0.77
CA ASP A 55 4.39 1.19 -1.95
C ASP A 55 5.28 0.04 -1.50
N MET A 56 5.07 -1.14 -2.07
CA MET A 56 5.70 -2.38 -1.62
C MET A 56 6.19 -3.24 -2.79
N THR A 57 7.18 -4.08 -2.54
CA THR A 57 7.65 -5.14 -3.44
C THR A 57 7.63 -6.50 -2.73
N GLU A 58 7.60 -7.57 -3.52
CA GLU A 58 7.71 -8.96 -3.07
C GLU A 58 9.09 -9.18 -2.39
N LEU A 59 9.14 -9.94 -1.28
CA LEU A 59 10.39 -10.38 -0.67
C LEU A 59 10.50 -11.93 -0.61
N PRO A 60 11.63 -12.52 -1.04
CA PRO A 60 12.74 -11.88 -1.74
C PRO A 60 12.30 -11.29 -3.09
N VAL A 61 13.00 -10.25 -3.55
CA VAL A 61 12.72 -9.67 -4.88
C VAL A 61 12.96 -10.77 -5.91
N PRO A 62 11.97 -11.08 -6.79
CA PRO A 62 12.13 -12.10 -7.82
C PRO A 62 13.37 -11.80 -8.66
N ALA A 63 14.24 -12.79 -8.88
CA ALA A 63 15.46 -12.60 -9.68
C ALA A 63 15.11 -12.38 -11.16
N THR A 64 13.95 -12.89 -11.58
CA THR A 64 13.40 -12.76 -12.93
C THR A 64 11.93 -12.32 -12.89
N SER A 65 11.44 -11.73 -13.97
CA SER A 65 10.03 -11.33 -14.08
C SER A 65 9.05 -12.51 -14.08
N GLU A 66 9.53 -13.74 -14.29
CA GLU A 66 8.74 -14.98 -14.35
C GLU A 66 8.59 -15.64 -12.97
N GLU A 67 9.44 -15.32 -11.99
CA GLU A 67 9.41 -15.80 -10.59
C GLU A 67 8.33 -15.13 -9.73
N THR A 68 7.27 -14.60 -10.35
CA THR A 68 6.20 -13.89 -9.67
C THR A 68 5.47 -14.75 -8.64
N THR A 69 5.69 -14.46 -7.37
CA THR A 69 4.82 -14.92 -6.30
C THR A 69 3.84 -13.78 -6.10
N TYR A 70 2.62 -13.86 -6.66
CA TYR A 70 1.61 -12.78 -6.67
C TYR A 70 1.18 -12.31 -5.25
N ALA A 71 2.10 -11.75 -4.48
CA ALA A 71 1.97 -11.43 -3.07
C ALA A 71 1.09 -10.19 -2.93
N TYR A 72 -0.22 -10.38 -3.03
CA TYR A 72 -1.18 -9.32 -2.82
C TYR A 72 -1.32 -9.07 -1.32
N PRO A 73 -1.30 -7.80 -0.86
CA PRO A 73 -1.37 -7.49 0.57
C PRO A 73 -2.66 -8.05 1.16
N SER A 74 -2.52 -8.85 2.21
CA SER A 74 -3.64 -9.36 2.98
C SER A 74 -4.27 -8.24 3.81
N ALA A 75 -5.50 -8.46 4.30
CA ALA A 75 -6.11 -7.55 5.25
C ALA A 75 -5.23 -7.34 6.51
N ALA A 76 -4.45 -8.35 6.93
CA ALA A 76 -3.53 -8.22 8.07
C ALA A 76 -2.40 -7.22 7.79
N ILE A 77 -1.80 -7.25 6.60
CA ILE A 77 -0.80 -6.25 6.19
C ILE A 77 -1.41 -4.85 6.19
N VAL A 78 -2.64 -4.69 5.68
CA VAL A 78 -3.32 -3.39 5.68
C VAL A 78 -3.63 -2.91 7.10
N ARG A 79 -3.96 -3.81 8.05
CA ARG A 79 -4.11 -3.44 9.48
C ARG A 79 -2.81 -2.90 10.07
N LEU A 80 -1.67 -3.53 9.76
CA LEU A 80 -0.36 -3.05 10.23
C LEU A 80 -0.07 -1.65 9.70
N LEU A 81 -0.33 -1.39 8.41
CA LEU A 81 -0.17 -0.06 7.82
C LEU A 81 -1.05 0.99 8.50
N VAL A 82 -2.34 0.68 8.73
CA VAL A 82 -3.27 1.59 9.40
C VAL A 82 -2.83 1.89 10.82
N SER A 83 -2.48 0.87 11.60
CA SER A 83 -2.06 1.03 13.00
C SER A 83 -0.81 1.90 13.10
N TRP A 84 0.22 1.58 12.30
CA TRP A 84 1.43 2.40 12.21
C TRP A 84 1.13 3.82 11.75
N GLY A 85 0.26 4.01 10.76
CA GLY A 85 -0.09 5.32 10.24
C GLY A 85 -0.70 6.21 11.32
N LEU A 86 -1.65 5.67 12.09
CA LEU A 86 -2.28 6.38 13.21
C LEU A 86 -1.24 6.79 14.27
N GLU A 87 -0.34 5.88 14.64
CA GLU A 87 0.76 6.16 15.58
C GLU A 87 1.74 7.22 15.04
N ALA A 88 2.01 7.21 13.73
CA ALA A 88 2.88 8.16 13.05
C ALA A 88 2.21 9.53 12.76
N GLY A 89 0.97 9.73 13.19
CA GLY A 89 0.25 11.00 13.05
C GLY A 89 -0.54 11.17 11.75
N TRP A 90 -0.79 10.08 11.01
CA TRP A 90 -1.76 10.11 9.93
C TRP A 90 -3.14 10.48 10.47
N THR A 91 -3.75 11.53 9.92
CA THR A 91 -5.11 11.99 10.27
C THR A 91 -6.08 11.58 9.16
N PRO A 92 -6.85 10.48 9.31
CA PRO A 92 -7.63 9.92 8.20
C PRO A 92 -8.83 10.80 7.79
N ASP A 93 -9.27 11.68 8.69
CA ASP A 93 -10.37 12.63 8.49
C ASP A 93 -9.93 13.95 7.82
N LYS A 94 -8.62 14.22 7.79
CA LYS A 94 -8.11 15.43 7.13
C LYS A 94 -8.49 15.40 5.67
N VAL A 95 -9.00 16.50 5.14
CA VAL A 95 -9.33 16.60 3.71
C VAL A 95 -8.06 16.72 2.88
N GLY A 96 -7.97 15.90 1.84
CA GLY A 96 -6.91 15.94 0.84
C GLY A 96 -5.54 15.46 1.33
N GLY A 97 -4.63 15.34 0.37
CA GLY A 97 -3.26 14.92 0.60
C GLY A 97 -3.04 13.41 0.67
N ALA A 98 -1.78 13.04 0.84
CA ALA A 98 -1.34 11.66 1.03
C ALA A 98 -0.32 11.63 2.18
N PHE A 99 -0.55 10.74 3.12
CA PHE A 99 0.42 10.34 4.13
C PHE A 99 1.17 9.11 3.59
N ARG A 100 2.44 9.28 3.23
CA ARG A 100 3.25 8.21 2.64
C ARG A 100 3.97 7.42 3.73
N VAL A 101 3.84 6.10 3.68
CA VAL A 101 4.62 5.18 4.50
C VAL A 101 6.01 5.08 3.87
N SER A 102 7.04 5.53 4.59
CA SER A 102 8.42 5.45 4.10
C SER A 102 8.99 4.06 4.28
N SER A 103 9.86 3.64 3.37
CA SER A 103 10.66 2.41 3.50
C SER A 103 11.54 2.37 4.76
N THR A 104 11.94 3.54 5.29
CA THR A 104 12.88 3.65 6.42
C THR A 104 12.21 3.76 7.79
N ALA A 105 10.97 4.23 7.84
CA ALA A 105 10.24 4.47 9.08
C ALA A 105 8.98 3.60 9.22
N GLY A 106 8.56 2.96 8.13
CA GLY A 106 7.35 2.14 8.08
C GLY A 106 7.46 0.82 8.84
N PRO A 107 6.33 0.12 9.02
CA PRO A 107 6.31 -1.14 9.75
C PRO A 107 6.97 -2.26 8.94
N SER A 108 7.50 -3.27 9.63
CA SER A 108 7.91 -4.52 9.00
C SER A 108 6.68 -5.32 8.52
N LEU A 109 6.71 -5.80 7.28
CA LEU A 109 5.58 -6.50 6.66
C LEU A 109 5.99 -7.94 6.29
N PRO A 110 5.22 -8.96 6.69
CA PRO A 110 5.53 -10.34 6.32
C PRO A 110 5.50 -10.54 4.81
N GLY A 111 6.62 -10.97 4.21
CA GLY A 111 6.74 -11.29 2.78
C GLY A 111 6.70 -10.10 1.83
N LEU A 112 6.67 -8.86 2.34
CA LEU A 112 6.68 -7.64 1.54
C LEU A 112 7.69 -6.64 2.08
N GLY A 113 8.38 -5.94 1.20
CA GLY A 113 9.30 -4.84 1.53
C GLY A 113 8.70 -3.51 1.13
N LEU A 114 8.75 -2.51 2.01
CA LEU A 114 8.35 -1.13 1.67
C LEU A 114 9.40 -0.50 0.75
N VAL A 115 8.94 0.30 -0.21
CA VAL A 115 9.79 1.03 -1.17
C VAL A 115 9.34 2.47 -1.29
N ASP A 116 10.30 3.40 -1.37
CA ASP A 116 10.01 4.81 -1.61
C ASP A 116 9.98 5.07 -3.12
N LEU A 117 8.77 5.12 -3.67
CA LEU A 117 8.54 5.38 -5.09
C LEU A 117 7.86 6.74 -5.31
N PRO A 118 8.10 7.39 -6.47
CA PRO A 118 7.48 8.68 -6.80
C PRO A 118 5.93 8.67 -6.77
#